data_AF-A0A410G0V1-F1
#
_entry.id   AF-A0A410G0V1-F1
#
_cell.length_a   1.000
_cell.length_b   1.000
_cell.length_c   1.000
_cell.angle_alpha   90.00
_cell.angle_beta   90.00
_cell.angle_gamma   90.00
#
_symmetry.space_group_name_H-M   'P 1'
#
loop_
_entity.id
_entity.type
_entity.pdbx_description
1 polymer ?
#
loop_
_entity_poly.entity_id
_entity_poly.type
_entity_poly.pdbx_seq_one_letter_code
_entity_poly.pdbx_strand_id
1 'polypeptide(L)'
;MNNYYYIPVNSLNFNNILSSESISPFSFYEKRGYGFKRFERISANPFPNSILAYSKVTIVDALKSDREEFGIYVAIPKSCFSNNLREVRSGEVTVLQTDSTIYLNWKECFFIVSSDIEKSKLMASTRRSLEIKHSDLYLANIFLIDDYRFDIVSWDEKFLDSVRDYKNVNHEQILIDQKINKLKGFIYGFVAGKLKEQPDEIAEGKRYFQDFINSYSVLINELSVVSNERKSPKRVDKKRTTSEFSHLKDIKERISILFSENEQIELDKFFKNSFGINNDQLELFQTLKYNNTNNSIYSIVSVFLKERNKDLYGIDELLNALIDNAEKFLSRPSSHGYKVLEETFNDYRLLIASKISEYQKETSLSVTFENLPFSVEKDLSVKKAEFSELSDSDNNSYNLIINELLSRLELSTTDEIAQQRLDIIQNTAQALKLNNTSSTEDIEYLRRLYKSLKTVGVGFKIEESSNLALQSLSCFMARYSEMDKLQDYMEKNKYKNYGLTYGLWGAAYGYANISKILLEPLETMDDVLKIIENYTSEFILNRSIDEHRLDRFLDTAQITDSKSPIVEWVIKKENIVEEPKITYKKEESFIDVIQANSTLNKNPD
;
A
#
# COMPACT_ATOMS: atom_id res chain seq x y z
N MET A 1 -30.66 9.13 17.47
CA MET A 1 -29.37 8.47 17.77
C MET A 1 -28.97 7.66 16.55
N ASN A 2 -27.69 7.59 16.24
CA ASN A 2 -27.14 6.92 15.05
C ASN A 2 -27.49 5.42 15.11
N ASN A 3 -28.50 4.97 14.35
CA ASN A 3 -29.01 3.61 14.45
C ASN A 3 -28.05 2.62 13.80
N TYR A 4 -27.07 2.18 14.57
CA TYR A 4 -26.37 0.94 14.34
C TYR A 4 -27.32 -0.24 14.56
N TYR A 5 -27.17 -1.25 13.72
CA TYR A 5 -27.77 -2.57 13.89
C TYR A 5 -26.64 -3.59 13.98
N TYR A 6 -26.86 -4.62 14.79
CA TYR A 6 -25.83 -5.59 15.15
C TYR A 6 -26.13 -6.93 14.50
N ILE A 7 -25.18 -7.48 13.76
CA ILE A 7 -25.27 -8.81 13.16
C ILE A 7 -24.41 -9.77 13.98
N PRO A 8 -25.01 -10.70 14.73
CA PRO A 8 -24.29 -11.77 15.40
C PRO A 8 -23.67 -12.70 14.34
N VAL A 9 -22.37 -12.96 14.46
CA VAL A 9 -21.62 -13.87 13.60
C VAL A 9 -20.73 -14.78 14.44
N ASN A 10 -20.45 -15.98 13.94
CA ASN A 10 -19.45 -16.87 14.52
C ASN A 10 -18.04 -16.34 14.24
N SER A 11 -17.12 -16.41 15.22
CA SER A 11 -15.74 -15.96 15.07
C SER A 11 -14.96 -16.61 13.92
N LEU A 12 -15.32 -17.83 13.52
CA LEU A 12 -14.76 -18.51 12.35
C LEU A 12 -15.05 -17.80 11.02
N ASN A 13 -16.05 -16.92 10.99
CA ASN A 13 -16.38 -16.13 9.79
C ASN A 13 -15.60 -14.83 9.69
N PHE A 14 -14.89 -14.40 10.74
CA PHE A 14 -14.29 -13.07 10.81
C PHE A 14 -13.36 -12.80 9.62
N ASN A 15 -12.43 -13.71 9.36
CA ASN A 15 -11.51 -13.60 8.23
C ASN A 15 -12.22 -13.66 6.86
N ASN A 16 -13.31 -14.44 6.76
CA ASN A 16 -14.10 -14.50 5.52
C ASN A 16 -14.76 -13.15 5.24
N ILE A 17 -15.40 -12.57 6.26
CA ILE A 17 -16.06 -11.26 6.20
C ILE A 17 -15.06 -10.18 5.77
N LEU A 18 -13.87 -10.14 6.39
CA LEU A 18 -12.86 -9.15 6.07
C LEU A 18 -12.18 -9.37 4.71
N SER A 19 -12.11 -10.62 4.21
CA SER A 19 -11.49 -10.90 2.91
C SER A 19 -12.26 -10.28 1.73
N SER A 20 -13.59 -10.21 1.83
CA SER A 20 -14.48 -9.59 0.83
C SER A 20 -15.07 -8.24 1.29
N GLU A 21 -14.79 -7.82 2.53
CA GLU A 21 -15.39 -6.66 3.19
C GLU A 21 -16.93 -6.67 3.07
N SER A 22 -17.53 -7.84 3.27
CA SER A 22 -18.97 -8.02 3.09
C SER A 22 -19.53 -9.23 3.85
N ILE A 23 -20.83 -9.17 4.13
CA ILE A 23 -21.62 -10.26 4.71
C ILE A 23 -22.76 -10.57 3.75
N SER A 24 -22.86 -11.82 3.32
CA SER A 24 -23.92 -12.30 2.42
C SER A 24 -24.83 -13.30 3.15
N PRO A 25 -26.04 -13.59 2.64
CA PRO A 25 -26.79 -14.75 3.09
C PRO A 25 -25.95 -16.03 3.00
N PHE A 26 -26.11 -16.96 3.95
CA PHE A 26 -25.32 -18.19 4.01
C PHE A 26 -25.31 -18.97 2.68
N SER A 27 -26.46 -19.02 1.97
CA SER A 27 -26.59 -19.72 0.69
C SER A 27 -25.81 -19.11 -0.46
N PHE A 28 -25.23 -17.91 -0.30
CA PHE A 28 -24.42 -17.26 -1.34
C PHE A 28 -22.99 -17.79 -1.36
N TYR A 29 -22.43 -18.18 -0.21
CA TYR A 29 -20.99 -18.49 -0.11
C TYR A 29 -20.54 -19.67 -0.99
N GLU A 30 -21.41 -20.66 -1.20
CA GLU A 30 -21.13 -21.76 -2.13
C GLU A 30 -21.31 -21.37 -3.61
N LYS A 31 -22.04 -20.28 -3.89
CA LYS A 31 -22.52 -19.91 -5.23
C LYS A 31 -21.85 -18.68 -5.82
N ARG A 32 -21.32 -17.77 -5.00
CA ARG A 32 -20.72 -16.51 -5.45
C ARG A 32 -19.41 -16.71 -6.21
N GLY A 33 -18.77 -17.87 -6.07
CA GLY A 33 -17.61 -18.26 -6.88
C GLY A 33 -16.26 -17.69 -6.43
N TYR A 34 -16.22 -16.80 -5.42
CA TYR A 34 -14.98 -16.18 -4.93
C TYR A 34 -14.90 -16.18 -3.39
N GLY A 35 -13.70 -15.94 -2.87
CA GLY A 35 -13.44 -15.93 -1.43
C GLY A 35 -13.69 -17.28 -0.75
N PHE A 36 -13.89 -17.28 0.56
CA PHE A 36 -14.15 -18.53 1.28
C PHE A 36 -15.57 -19.03 1.01
N LYS A 37 -15.67 -20.33 0.69
CA LYS A 37 -16.95 -21.01 0.41
C LYS A 37 -17.75 -21.40 1.66
N ARG A 38 -17.11 -21.33 2.84
CA ARG A 38 -17.70 -21.75 4.12
C ARG A 38 -18.07 -20.54 4.95
N PHE A 39 -19.24 -20.59 5.57
CA PHE A 39 -19.71 -19.60 6.53
C PHE A 39 -20.46 -20.32 7.65
N GLU A 40 -19.99 -20.23 8.89
CA GLU A 40 -20.59 -20.90 10.03
C GLU A 40 -21.85 -20.16 10.49
N ARG A 41 -22.96 -20.87 10.63
CA ARG A 41 -24.22 -20.27 11.09
C ARG A 41 -24.24 -20.12 12.61
N ILE A 42 -25.08 -19.22 13.10
CA ILE A 42 -25.32 -18.99 14.52
C ILE A 42 -26.83 -19.07 14.80
N SER A 43 -27.22 -19.41 16.03
CA SER A 43 -28.65 -19.52 16.41
C SER A 43 -29.42 -18.23 16.17
N ALA A 44 -28.78 -17.07 16.35
CA ALA A 44 -29.36 -15.77 16.06
C ALA A 44 -29.50 -15.44 14.56
N ASN A 45 -28.98 -16.28 13.66
CA ASN A 45 -29.28 -16.20 12.24
C ASN A 45 -29.29 -17.62 11.63
N PRO A 46 -30.38 -18.39 11.83
CA PRO A 46 -30.45 -19.77 11.38
C PRO A 46 -30.75 -19.92 9.89
N PHE A 47 -31.20 -18.83 9.26
CA PHE A 47 -31.80 -18.82 7.93
C PHE A 47 -30.75 -18.83 6.81
N PRO A 48 -30.82 -19.76 5.84
CA PRO A 48 -29.86 -19.81 4.75
C PRO A 48 -29.95 -18.63 3.79
N ASN A 49 -31.15 -18.07 3.56
CA ASN A 49 -31.37 -17.05 2.54
C ASN A 49 -31.58 -15.63 3.11
N SER A 50 -31.27 -15.43 4.39
CA SER A 50 -31.44 -14.15 5.07
C SER A 50 -30.23 -13.74 5.89
N ILE A 51 -30.00 -12.44 5.98
CA ILE A 51 -29.19 -11.81 7.00
C ILE A 51 -30.13 -11.15 8.00
N LEU A 52 -29.87 -11.38 9.29
CA LEU A 52 -30.61 -10.77 10.40
C LEU A 52 -29.71 -9.78 11.16
N ALA A 53 -30.19 -8.55 11.33
CA ALA A 53 -29.54 -7.52 12.13
C ALA A 53 -30.48 -7.00 13.22
N TYR A 54 -29.97 -6.77 14.42
CA TYR A 54 -30.76 -6.47 15.60
C TYR A 54 -30.53 -5.02 16.05
N SER A 55 -31.55 -4.35 16.58
CA SER A 55 -31.39 -2.99 17.11
C SER A 55 -30.61 -2.92 18.43
N LYS A 56 -30.32 -4.07 19.04
CA LYS A 56 -29.55 -4.24 20.28
C LYS A 56 -28.46 -5.30 20.05
N VAL A 57 -27.41 -5.29 20.85
CA VAL A 57 -26.38 -6.32 20.86
C VAL A 57 -26.97 -7.58 21.48
N THR A 58 -27.29 -8.56 20.65
CA THR A 58 -28.02 -9.77 21.06
C THR A 58 -27.06 -10.90 21.43
N ILE A 59 -26.82 -11.09 22.73
CA ILE A 59 -25.82 -12.04 23.24
C ILE A 59 -26.28 -13.47 23.03
N VAL A 60 -25.53 -14.21 22.21
CA VAL A 60 -25.79 -15.61 21.93
C VAL A 60 -25.08 -16.48 22.97
N ASP A 61 -25.75 -17.54 23.42
CA ASP A 61 -25.17 -18.52 24.33
C ASP A 61 -23.88 -19.15 23.78
N ALA A 62 -23.05 -19.67 24.68
CA ALA A 62 -21.79 -20.32 24.34
C ALA A 62 -21.99 -21.38 23.25
N LEU A 63 -21.25 -21.20 22.16
CA LEU A 63 -21.26 -22.10 21.01
C LEU A 63 -20.67 -23.45 21.45
N LYS A 64 -21.46 -24.53 21.33
CA LYS A 64 -21.03 -25.88 21.70
C LYS A 64 -20.20 -26.47 20.55
N SER A 65 -18.89 -26.28 20.59
CA SER A 65 -17.98 -26.83 19.60
C SER A 65 -16.64 -27.22 20.23
N ASP A 66 -16.02 -28.25 19.67
CA ASP A 66 -14.65 -28.66 20.01
C ASP A 66 -13.62 -27.65 19.49
N ARG A 67 -14.04 -26.74 18.60
CA ARG A 67 -13.23 -25.62 18.12
C ARG A 67 -13.40 -24.42 19.06
N GLU A 68 -12.35 -23.63 19.21
CA GLU A 68 -12.41 -22.37 19.94
C GLU A 68 -13.20 -21.31 19.13
N GLU A 69 -14.53 -21.38 19.19
CA GLU A 69 -15.45 -20.42 18.56
C GLU A 69 -16.25 -19.63 19.58
N PHE A 70 -16.60 -18.39 19.23
CA PHE A 70 -17.33 -17.46 20.07
C PHE A 70 -18.15 -16.49 19.20
N GLY A 71 -19.11 -15.80 19.82
CA GLY A 71 -19.93 -14.80 19.15
C GLY A 71 -19.18 -13.48 18.96
N ILE A 72 -19.25 -12.91 17.76
CA ILE A 72 -18.84 -11.55 17.43
C ILE A 72 -20.08 -10.80 16.96
N TYR A 73 -20.16 -9.50 17.25
CA TYR A 73 -21.25 -8.66 16.78
C TYR A 73 -20.71 -7.60 15.82
N VAL A 74 -21.15 -7.64 14.57
CA VAL A 74 -20.79 -6.64 13.56
C VAL A 74 -21.78 -5.49 13.66
N ALA A 75 -21.30 -4.32 14.02
CA ALA A 75 -22.11 -3.11 14.11
C ALA A 75 -22.12 -2.40 12.76
N ILE A 76 -23.31 -2.24 12.18
CA ILE A 76 -23.51 -1.71 10.83
C ILE A 76 -24.51 -0.53 10.89
N PRO A 77 -24.18 0.64 10.32
CA PRO A 77 -25.14 1.73 10.21
C PRO A 77 -26.34 1.34 9.34
N LYS A 78 -27.56 1.80 9.68
CA LYS A 78 -28.77 1.57 8.87
C LYS A 78 -28.59 1.95 7.39
N SER A 79 -27.74 2.95 7.09
CA SER A 79 -27.45 3.41 5.73
C SER A 79 -26.58 2.47 4.88
N CYS A 80 -26.08 1.37 5.45
CA CYS A 80 -25.37 0.33 4.68
C CYS A 80 -26.31 -0.78 4.19
N PHE A 81 -27.56 -0.79 4.65
CA PHE A 81 -28.55 -1.76 4.21
C PHE A 81 -29.27 -1.26 2.95
N SER A 82 -29.68 -2.18 2.08
CA SER A 82 -30.46 -1.86 0.88
C SER A 82 -31.87 -1.38 1.24
N ASN A 83 -32.55 -0.68 0.33
CA ASN A 83 -33.91 -0.16 0.62
C ASN A 83 -34.96 -1.27 0.83
N ASN A 84 -34.68 -2.51 0.42
CA ASN A 84 -35.58 -3.65 0.49
C ASN A 84 -35.36 -4.44 1.79
N LEU A 85 -35.66 -3.83 2.93
CA LEU A 85 -35.56 -4.46 4.26
C LEU A 85 -36.93 -4.81 4.81
N ARG A 86 -37.04 -5.97 5.44
CA ARG A 86 -38.17 -6.27 6.32
C ARG A 86 -37.80 -5.90 7.75
N GLU A 87 -38.62 -5.08 8.38
CA GLU A 87 -38.46 -4.70 9.78
C GLU A 87 -39.54 -5.40 10.62
N VAL A 88 -39.13 -6.19 11.60
CA VAL A 88 -40.02 -6.93 12.50
C VAL A 88 -39.71 -6.53 13.93
N ARG A 89 -40.71 -6.08 14.67
CA ARG A 89 -40.56 -5.76 16.10
C ARG A 89 -40.96 -6.97 16.94
N SER A 90 -40.07 -7.43 17.81
CA SER A 90 -40.32 -8.47 18.80
C SER A 90 -39.95 -7.92 20.19
N GLY A 91 -40.97 -7.50 20.94
CA GLY A 91 -40.78 -6.82 22.22
C GLY A 91 -40.01 -5.51 22.08
N GLU A 92 -38.88 -5.40 22.78
CA GLU A 92 -37.98 -4.25 22.75
C GLU A 92 -36.89 -4.32 21.66
N VAL A 93 -36.87 -5.39 20.87
CA VAL A 93 -35.87 -5.62 19.82
C VAL A 93 -36.53 -5.46 18.46
N THR A 94 -35.92 -4.66 17.60
CA THR A 94 -36.25 -4.59 16.18
C THR A 94 -35.28 -5.46 15.39
N VAL A 95 -35.79 -6.41 14.63
CA VAL A 95 -35.02 -7.28 13.72
C VAL A 95 -35.19 -6.76 12.29
N LEU A 96 -34.07 -6.42 11.66
CA LEU A 96 -33.99 -6.17 10.22
C LEU A 96 -33.62 -7.47 9.52
N GLN A 97 -34.33 -7.78 8.44
CA GLN A 97 -34.08 -8.92 7.59
C GLN A 97 -33.86 -8.46 6.14
N THR A 98 -32.81 -8.99 5.50
CA THR A 98 -32.50 -8.77 4.08
C THR A 98 -31.96 -10.04 3.43
N ASP A 99 -32.15 -10.17 2.12
CA ASP A 99 -31.57 -11.21 1.26
C ASP A 99 -30.47 -10.67 0.33
N SER A 100 -29.99 -9.45 0.58
CA SER A 100 -28.87 -8.79 -0.11
C SER A 100 -27.56 -8.93 0.66
N THR A 101 -26.42 -8.87 -0.05
CA THR A 101 -25.10 -8.66 0.58
C THR A 101 -25.06 -7.29 1.24
N ILE A 102 -24.46 -7.22 2.44
CA ILE A 102 -24.13 -5.97 3.14
C ILE A 102 -22.63 -5.75 3.02
N TYR A 103 -22.23 -4.57 2.53
CA TYR A 103 -20.83 -4.20 2.37
C TYR A 103 -20.35 -3.39 3.58
N LEU A 104 -19.14 -3.71 4.03
CA LEU A 104 -18.51 -3.11 5.19
C LEU A 104 -17.43 -2.12 4.76
N ASN A 105 -17.17 -1.15 5.63
CA ASN A 105 -16.01 -0.28 5.57
C ASN A 105 -15.54 -0.05 7.01
N TRP A 106 -14.24 0.13 7.22
CA TRP A 106 -13.69 0.31 8.57
C TRP A 106 -14.08 1.67 9.18
N LYS A 107 -14.38 2.68 8.38
CA LYS A 107 -14.71 4.04 8.86
C LYS A 107 -16.06 4.14 9.56
N GLU A 108 -17.03 3.34 9.15
CA GLU A 108 -18.39 3.37 9.71
C GLU A 108 -18.78 2.09 10.43
N CYS A 109 -18.19 0.94 10.10
CA CYS A 109 -18.51 -0.34 10.73
C CYS A 109 -17.45 -0.72 11.76
N PHE A 110 -17.86 -1.43 12.80
CA PHE A 110 -16.98 -1.91 13.85
C PHE A 110 -17.44 -3.26 14.40
N PHE A 111 -16.57 -3.89 15.19
CA PHE A 111 -16.85 -5.19 15.79
C PHE A 111 -16.90 -5.08 17.31
N ILE A 112 -17.75 -5.90 17.92
CA ILE A 112 -17.86 -6.01 19.37
C ILE A 112 -17.55 -7.46 19.76
N VAL A 113 -16.73 -7.63 20.79
CA VAL A 113 -16.39 -8.92 21.40
C VAL A 113 -16.57 -8.86 22.91
N SER A 114 -16.64 -10.02 23.56
CA SER A 114 -16.98 -10.11 24.98
C SER A 114 -15.76 -10.02 25.89
N SER A 115 -14.55 -10.29 25.38
CA SER A 115 -13.32 -10.26 26.20
C SER A 115 -12.05 -9.92 25.41
N ASP A 116 -11.01 -9.48 26.12
CA ASP A 116 -9.67 -9.24 25.53
C ASP A 116 -9.03 -10.51 24.95
N ILE A 117 -9.35 -11.68 25.52
CA ILE A 117 -8.85 -12.96 25.01
C ILE A 117 -9.42 -13.21 23.61
N GLU A 118 -10.73 -13.00 23.44
CA GLU A 118 -11.41 -13.09 22.14
C GLU A 118 -10.82 -12.09 21.14
N LYS A 119 -10.67 -10.83 21.55
CA LYS A 119 -10.04 -9.78 20.72
C LYS A 119 -8.65 -10.21 20.24
N SER A 120 -7.81 -10.67 21.15
CA SER A 120 -6.44 -11.11 20.86
C SER A 120 -6.40 -12.29 19.89
N LYS A 121 -7.33 -13.26 20.02
CA LYS A 121 -7.45 -14.40 19.11
C LYS A 121 -7.81 -13.97 17.69
N LEU A 122 -8.74 -13.02 17.55
CA LEU A 122 -9.09 -12.45 16.23
C LEU A 122 -7.87 -11.76 15.62
N MET A 123 -7.25 -10.83 16.35
CA MET A 123 -6.07 -10.09 15.88
C MET A 123 -4.95 -11.03 15.42
N ALA A 124 -4.64 -12.07 16.19
CA ALA A 124 -3.58 -13.03 15.86
C ALA A 124 -3.90 -13.88 14.62
N SER A 125 -5.17 -14.25 14.39
CA SER A 125 -5.56 -15.02 13.21
C SER A 125 -5.63 -14.16 11.95
N THR A 126 -6.17 -12.94 12.05
CA THR A 126 -6.32 -11.99 10.94
C THR A 126 -4.97 -11.47 10.45
N ARG A 127 -4.04 -11.07 11.34
CA ARG A 127 -2.73 -10.53 10.92
C ARG A 127 -1.90 -11.50 10.07
N ARG A 128 -2.11 -12.81 10.22
CA ARG A 128 -1.42 -13.86 9.45
C ARG A 128 -2.07 -14.16 8.10
N SER A 129 -3.31 -13.76 7.88
CA SER A 129 -4.01 -13.99 6.62
C SER A 129 -3.49 -13.03 5.54
N LEU A 130 -3.26 -13.57 4.35
CA LEU A 130 -2.88 -12.78 3.17
C LEU A 130 -4.12 -12.26 2.42
N GLU A 131 -5.26 -12.90 2.63
CA GLU A 131 -6.53 -12.63 1.97
C GLU A 131 -7.25 -11.41 2.56
N ILE A 132 -6.84 -10.96 3.76
CA ILE A 132 -7.46 -9.82 4.45
C ILE A 132 -6.63 -8.57 4.19
N LYS A 133 -7.29 -7.60 3.56
CA LYS A 133 -6.73 -6.31 3.21
C LYS A 133 -6.99 -5.35 4.36
N HIS A 134 -6.12 -4.36 4.55
CA HIS A 134 -6.29 -3.32 5.56
C HIS A 134 -6.58 -3.87 6.96
N SER A 135 -5.96 -5.01 7.32
CA SER A 135 -6.30 -5.72 8.56
C SER A 135 -6.18 -4.82 9.77
N ASP A 136 -5.16 -3.98 9.83
CA ASP A 136 -4.93 -3.11 10.99
C ASP A 136 -6.02 -2.04 11.15
N LEU A 137 -6.65 -1.57 10.05
CA LEU A 137 -7.77 -0.61 10.12
C LEU A 137 -9.02 -1.25 10.75
N TYR A 138 -9.37 -2.49 10.36
CA TYR A 138 -10.48 -3.20 10.99
C TYR A 138 -10.18 -3.67 12.41
N LEU A 139 -8.94 -4.11 12.68
CA LEU A 139 -8.53 -4.56 14.01
C LEU A 139 -8.50 -3.41 15.03
N ALA A 140 -8.23 -2.18 14.57
CA ALA A 140 -8.36 -0.98 15.41
C ALA A 140 -9.81 -0.76 15.88
N ASN A 141 -10.79 -1.20 15.09
CA ASN A 141 -12.22 -1.01 15.33
C ASN A 141 -12.89 -2.25 15.94
N ILE A 142 -12.17 -2.95 16.83
CA ILE A 142 -12.72 -4.01 17.68
C ILE A 142 -12.83 -3.50 19.12
N PHE A 143 -14.05 -3.43 19.62
CA PHE A 143 -14.37 -2.91 20.95
C PHE A 143 -14.86 -4.00 21.89
N LEU A 144 -14.56 -3.86 23.18
CA LEU A 144 -15.11 -4.74 24.20
C LEU A 144 -16.51 -4.27 24.56
N ILE A 145 -17.38 -5.25 24.81
CA ILE A 145 -18.75 -4.97 25.22
C ILE A 145 -18.83 -4.15 26.52
N ASP A 146 -17.88 -4.36 27.44
CA ASP A 146 -17.84 -3.73 28.75
C ASP A 146 -17.21 -2.33 28.74
N ASP A 147 -16.58 -1.91 27.64
CA ASP A 147 -15.95 -0.58 27.52
C ASP A 147 -16.96 0.52 27.11
N TYR A 148 -18.14 0.11 26.62
CA TYR A 148 -19.15 0.98 26.03
C TYR A 148 -20.56 0.66 26.55
N ARG A 149 -21.41 1.67 26.60
CA ARG A 149 -22.83 1.58 26.95
C ARG A 149 -23.66 1.09 25.76
N PHE A 150 -23.36 -0.11 25.27
CA PHE A 150 -24.19 -0.73 24.26
C PHE A 150 -25.53 -1.18 24.86
N ASP A 151 -26.61 -1.07 24.09
CA ASP A 151 -27.89 -1.68 24.44
C ASP A 151 -27.80 -3.19 24.23
N ILE A 152 -27.75 -3.96 25.32
CA ILE A 152 -27.49 -5.40 25.30
C ILE A 152 -28.76 -6.17 25.69
N VAL A 153 -28.99 -7.31 25.05
CA VAL A 153 -30.08 -8.23 25.38
C VAL A 153 -29.61 -9.67 25.20
N SER A 154 -30.04 -10.60 26.06
CA SER A 154 -29.81 -12.03 25.83
C SER A 154 -30.64 -12.52 24.64
N TRP A 155 -30.06 -13.37 23.80
CA TRP A 155 -30.78 -13.96 22.68
C TRP A 155 -31.93 -14.86 23.15
N ASP A 156 -33.12 -14.67 22.57
CA ASP A 156 -34.30 -15.52 22.77
C ASP A 156 -34.85 -15.92 21.38
N GLU A 157 -35.19 -17.19 21.21
CA GLU A 157 -35.78 -17.72 19.98
C GLU A 157 -37.08 -16.98 19.57
N LYS A 158 -37.81 -16.42 20.55
CA LYS A 158 -39.02 -15.60 20.31
C LYS A 158 -38.76 -14.35 19.46
N PHE A 159 -37.52 -13.89 19.36
CA PHE A 159 -37.17 -12.82 18.42
C PHE A 159 -37.44 -13.19 16.96
N LEU A 160 -37.51 -14.50 16.65
CA LEU A 160 -37.73 -15.03 15.32
C LEU A 160 -39.16 -15.52 15.07
N ASP A 161 -40.07 -15.46 16.05
CA ASP A 161 -41.45 -16.00 15.94
C ASP A 161 -42.21 -15.46 14.71
N SER A 162 -41.95 -14.20 14.35
CA SER A 162 -42.56 -13.50 13.22
C SER A 162 -41.61 -13.33 12.01
N VAL A 163 -40.39 -13.87 12.08
CA VAL A 163 -39.41 -13.81 11.00
C VAL A 163 -39.44 -15.14 10.24
N ARG A 164 -39.46 -15.08 8.91
CA ARG A 164 -39.45 -16.27 8.05
C ARG A 164 -38.40 -16.09 6.97
N ASP A 165 -37.64 -17.14 6.69
CA ASP A 165 -36.63 -17.09 5.64
C ASP A 165 -37.25 -16.79 4.26
N TYR A 166 -36.44 -16.24 3.37
CA TYR A 166 -36.78 -16.16 1.96
C TYR A 166 -36.80 -17.56 1.35
N LYS A 167 -37.79 -17.81 0.48
CA LYS A 167 -38.04 -19.14 -0.09
C LYS A 167 -36.90 -19.60 -1.01
N ASN A 168 -36.35 -18.68 -1.79
CA ASN A 168 -35.38 -18.95 -2.83
C ASN A 168 -34.13 -18.10 -2.61
N VAL A 169 -32.99 -18.61 -3.09
CA VAL A 169 -31.76 -17.83 -3.16
C VAL A 169 -31.95 -16.67 -4.12
N ASN A 170 -31.55 -15.47 -3.71
CA ASN A 170 -31.62 -14.28 -4.54
C ASN A 170 -30.44 -14.26 -5.53
N HIS A 171 -30.65 -14.86 -6.71
CA HIS A 171 -29.64 -14.95 -7.77
C HIS A 171 -29.21 -13.59 -8.33
N GLU A 172 -30.11 -12.61 -8.37
CA GLU A 172 -29.78 -11.26 -8.84
C GLU A 172 -28.75 -10.60 -7.92
N GLN A 173 -28.92 -10.74 -6.60
CA GLN A 173 -27.98 -10.22 -5.62
C GLN A 173 -26.62 -10.93 -5.68
N ILE A 174 -26.57 -12.24 -6.01
CA ILE A 174 -25.29 -12.93 -6.26
C ILE A 174 -24.55 -12.33 -7.46
N LEU A 175 -25.26 -12.02 -8.55
CA LEU A 175 -24.64 -11.42 -9.74
C LEU A 175 -24.10 -10.01 -9.44
N ILE A 176 -24.86 -9.21 -8.68
CA ILE A 176 -24.41 -7.88 -8.22
C ILE A 176 -23.15 -8.01 -7.35
N ASP A 177 -23.15 -8.96 -6.43
CA ASP A 177 -22.03 -9.25 -5.53
C ASP A 177 -20.74 -9.65 -6.28
N GLN A 178 -20.87 -10.51 -7.29
CA GLN A 178 -19.76 -10.87 -8.19
C GLN A 178 -19.22 -9.67 -8.96
N LYS A 179 -20.12 -8.82 -9.49
CA LYS A 179 -19.74 -7.59 -10.21
C LYS A 179 -18.98 -6.62 -9.31
N ILE A 180 -19.48 -6.38 -8.08
CA ILE A 180 -18.81 -5.51 -7.11
C ILE A 180 -17.43 -6.05 -6.77
N ASN A 181 -17.30 -7.35 -6.51
CA ASN A 181 -16.01 -7.98 -6.23
C ASN A 181 -15.00 -7.76 -7.38
N LYS A 182 -15.42 -7.93 -8.63
CA LYS A 182 -14.55 -7.71 -9.80
C LYS A 182 -14.18 -6.24 -10.01
N LEU A 183 -15.15 -5.35 -9.92
CA LEU A 183 -14.93 -3.92 -10.09
C LEU A 183 -14.02 -3.36 -8.99
N LYS A 184 -14.23 -3.77 -7.74
CA LYS A 184 -13.34 -3.42 -6.62
C LYS A 184 -11.95 -3.98 -6.84
N GLY A 185 -11.83 -5.22 -7.32
CA GLY A 185 -10.55 -5.82 -7.68
C GLY A 185 -9.80 -5.01 -8.75
N PHE A 186 -10.51 -4.60 -9.80
CA PHE A 186 -9.98 -3.72 -10.85
C PHE A 186 -9.44 -2.40 -10.30
N ILE A 187 -10.23 -1.69 -9.48
CA ILE A 187 -9.84 -0.40 -8.90
C ILE A 187 -8.60 -0.54 -8.03
N TYR A 188 -8.63 -1.47 -7.06
CA TYR A 188 -7.50 -1.68 -6.15
C TYR A 188 -6.25 -2.16 -6.88
N GLY A 189 -6.40 -3.08 -7.84
CA GLY A 189 -5.30 -3.54 -8.68
C GLY A 189 -4.69 -2.40 -9.51
N PHE A 190 -5.52 -1.58 -10.14
CA PHE A 190 -5.05 -0.43 -10.91
C PHE A 190 -4.27 0.56 -10.05
N VAL A 191 -4.81 0.99 -8.92
CA VAL A 191 -4.16 2.00 -8.08
C VAL A 191 -2.85 1.43 -7.49
N ALA A 192 -2.86 0.19 -7.00
CA ALA A 192 -1.65 -0.46 -6.50
C ALA A 192 -0.58 -0.60 -7.60
N GLY A 193 -0.99 -0.92 -8.83
CA GLY A 193 -0.11 -0.95 -10.00
C GLY A 193 0.46 0.43 -10.31
N LYS A 194 -0.37 1.48 -10.32
CA LYS A 194 0.07 2.86 -10.55
C LYS A 194 1.08 3.35 -9.52
N LEU A 195 0.89 3.02 -8.24
CA LEU A 195 1.87 3.35 -7.19
C LEU A 195 3.21 2.62 -7.35
N LYS A 196 3.21 1.48 -8.07
CA LYS A 196 4.44 0.74 -8.43
C LYS A 196 5.11 1.26 -9.70
N GLU A 197 4.39 1.99 -10.56
CA GLU A 197 5.00 2.67 -11.71
C GLU A 197 6.05 3.65 -11.18
N GLN A 198 7.29 3.46 -11.63
CA GLN A 198 8.43 4.29 -11.23
C GLN A 198 8.95 5.00 -12.48
N PRO A 199 9.40 6.26 -12.33
CA PRO A 199 10.18 6.90 -13.37
C PRO A 199 11.41 6.07 -13.71
N ASP A 200 11.85 6.18 -14.97
CA ASP A 200 13.02 5.45 -15.46
C ASP A 200 14.26 5.77 -14.65
N GLU A 201 14.36 7.01 -14.20
CA GLU A 201 15.44 7.54 -13.39
C GLU A 201 15.63 6.73 -12.10
N ILE A 202 14.54 6.37 -11.41
CA ILE A 202 14.61 5.61 -10.16
C ILE A 202 14.99 4.15 -10.43
N ALA A 203 14.40 3.55 -11.46
CA ALA A 203 14.70 2.16 -11.83
C ALA A 203 16.16 2.01 -12.29
N GLU A 204 16.64 2.94 -13.13
CA GLU A 204 18.04 3.00 -13.56
C GLU A 204 18.98 3.28 -12.38
N GLY A 205 18.60 4.21 -11.50
CA GLY A 205 19.36 4.55 -10.30
C GLY A 205 19.58 3.36 -9.38
N LYS A 206 18.54 2.55 -9.14
CA LYS A 206 18.64 1.29 -8.39
C LYS A 206 19.56 0.28 -9.06
N ARG A 207 19.45 0.12 -10.39
CA ARG A 207 20.31 -0.78 -11.17
C ARG A 207 21.77 -0.37 -11.02
N TYR A 208 22.08 0.91 -11.27
CA TYR A 208 23.42 1.44 -11.11
C TYR A 208 23.92 1.31 -9.67
N PHE A 209 23.07 1.54 -8.67
CA PHE A 209 23.44 1.34 -7.27
C PHE A 209 23.77 -0.12 -6.97
N GLN A 210 22.97 -1.08 -7.45
CA GLN A 210 23.27 -2.51 -7.28
C GLN A 210 24.58 -2.90 -8.00
N ASP A 211 24.83 -2.36 -9.18
CA ASP A 211 26.09 -2.55 -9.93
C ASP A 211 27.29 -1.95 -9.15
N PHE A 212 27.10 -0.81 -8.50
CA PHE A 212 28.10 -0.22 -7.58
C PHE A 212 28.38 -1.16 -6.41
N ILE A 213 27.36 -1.68 -5.74
CA ILE A 213 27.50 -2.61 -4.61
C ILE A 213 28.24 -3.88 -5.03
N ASN A 214 27.90 -4.44 -6.19
CA ASN A 214 28.56 -5.63 -6.73
C ASN A 214 30.05 -5.36 -7.00
N SER A 215 30.35 -4.25 -7.68
CA SER A 215 31.73 -3.86 -8.02
C SER A 215 32.56 -3.51 -6.77
N TYR A 216 31.97 -2.80 -5.81
CA TYR A 216 32.64 -2.46 -4.56
C TYR A 216 32.89 -3.70 -3.68
N SER A 217 31.98 -4.67 -3.69
CA SER A 217 32.18 -5.96 -3.00
C SER A 217 33.34 -6.75 -3.61
N VAL A 218 33.48 -6.72 -4.95
CA VAL A 218 34.67 -7.29 -5.63
C VAL A 218 35.93 -6.56 -5.15
N LEU A 219 35.93 -5.23 -5.13
CA LEU A 219 37.06 -4.42 -4.65
C LEU A 219 37.43 -4.75 -3.20
N ILE A 220 36.48 -4.80 -2.25
CA ILE A 220 36.72 -5.18 -0.84
C ILE A 220 37.40 -6.55 -0.76
N ASN A 221 36.94 -7.52 -1.56
CA ASN A 221 37.54 -8.85 -1.57
C ASN A 221 38.99 -8.83 -2.07
N GLU A 222 39.31 -8.01 -3.08
CA GLU A 222 40.69 -7.82 -3.54
C GLU A 222 41.56 -7.16 -2.46
N LEU A 223 41.02 -6.14 -1.78
CA LEU A 223 41.69 -5.40 -0.71
C LEU A 223 41.95 -6.25 0.54
N SER A 224 41.17 -7.31 0.76
CA SER A 224 41.39 -8.27 1.86
C SER A 224 42.76 -8.95 1.82
N VAL A 225 43.37 -9.03 0.64
CA VAL A 225 44.66 -9.71 0.44
C VAL A 225 45.80 -8.89 1.03
N VAL A 226 45.69 -7.56 1.05
CA VAL A 226 46.71 -6.65 1.60
C VAL A 226 46.47 -6.25 3.05
N SER A 227 45.35 -6.63 3.65
CA SER A 227 45.06 -6.37 5.06
C SER A 227 45.79 -7.34 6.02
N ASN A 228 46.34 -8.45 5.50
CA ASN A 228 47.00 -9.49 6.28
C ASN A 228 48.54 -9.41 6.19
N GLU A 229 49.18 -8.95 7.26
CA GLU A 229 50.66 -8.85 7.36
C GLU A 229 51.39 -10.22 7.33
N ARG A 230 50.66 -11.34 7.55
CA ARG A 230 51.25 -12.68 7.75
C ARG A 230 51.30 -13.56 6.50
N LYS A 231 50.68 -13.16 5.39
CA LYS A 231 50.74 -13.89 4.11
C LYS A 231 51.67 -13.13 3.17
N SER A 232 52.64 -13.82 2.59
CA SER A 232 53.55 -13.31 1.55
C SER A 232 52.80 -12.40 0.58
N PRO A 233 53.36 -11.26 0.13
CA PRO A 233 52.59 -10.23 -0.57
C PRO A 233 52.16 -10.76 -1.94
N LYS A 234 50.98 -11.37 -2.02
CA LYS A 234 50.24 -11.40 -3.28
C LYS A 234 49.97 -9.95 -3.60
N ARG A 235 50.75 -9.40 -4.53
CA ARG A 235 50.57 -8.04 -5.02
C ARG A 235 49.13 -7.93 -5.51
N VAL A 236 48.41 -6.93 -5.02
CA VAL A 236 47.12 -6.51 -5.60
C VAL A 236 47.31 -6.38 -7.10
N ASP A 237 46.38 -6.92 -7.87
CA ASP A 237 46.38 -6.73 -9.32
C ASP A 237 46.05 -5.26 -9.61
N LYS A 238 47.10 -4.45 -9.72
CA LYS A 238 46.98 -3.01 -9.94
C LYS A 238 46.14 -2.69 -11.18
N LYS A 239 46.23 -3.50 -12.24
CA LYS A 239 45.45 -3.25 -13.46
C LYS A 239 43.97 -3.46 -13.21
N ARG A 240 43.62 -4.55 -12.53
CA ARG A 240 42.24 -4.86 -12.18
C ARG A 240 41.67 -3.82 -11.22
N THR A 241 42.37 -3.52 -10.13
CA THR A 241 41.94 -2.52 -9.14
C THR A 241 41.77 -1.12 -9.75
N THR A 242 42.67 -0.67 -10.64
CA THR A 242 42.49 0.61 -11.36
C THR A 242 41.26 0.59 -12.28
N SER A 243 40.99 -0.54 -12.95
CA SER A 243 39.78 -0.70 -13.76
C SER A 243 38.51 -0.63 -12.91
N GLU A 244 38.49 -1.27 -11.74
CA GLU A 244 37.35 -1.24 -10.81
C GLU A 244 37.09 0.18 -10.29
N PHE A 245 38.12 0.94 -9.90
CA PHE A 245 37.92 2.34 -9.51
C PHE A 245 37.38 3.22 -10.63
N SER A 246 37.85 3.02 -11.86
CA SER A 246 37.33 3.76 -13.01
C SER A 246 35.86 3.44 -13.24
N HIS A 247 35.47 2.16 -13.09
CA HIS A 247 34.09 1.73 -13.24
C HIS A 247 33.19 2.28 -12.12
N LEU A 248 33.66 2.23 -10.87
CA LEU A 248 32.94 2.80 -9.72
C LEU A 248 32.71 4.31 -9.87
N LYS A 249 33.69 5.06 -10.39
CA LYS A 249 33.55 6.50 -10.66
C LYS A 249 32.52 6.77 -11.77
N ASP A 250 32.51 6.00 -12.85
CA ASP A 250 31.50 6.10 -13.93
C ASP A 250 30.09 5.79 -13.40
N ILE A 251 29.91 4.70 -12.66
CA ILE A 251 28.62 4.35 -12.06
C ILE A 251 28.14 5.46 -11.11
N LYS A 252 29.04 5.96 -10.25
CA LYS A 252 28.75 7.03 -9.30
C LYS A 252 28.32 8.33 -10.01
N GLU A 253 28.95 8.70 -11.12
CA GLU A 253 28.53 9.85 -11.93
C GLU A 253 27.13 9.66 -12.52
N ARG A 254 26.81 8.47 -13.02
CA ARG A 254 25.45 8.15 -13.51
C ARG A 254 24.40 8.24 -12.40
N ILE A 255 24.69 7.74 -11.20
CA ILE A 255 23.78 7.83 -10.05
C ILE A 255 23.58 9.30 -9.65
N SER A 256 24.65 10.10 -9.65
CA SER A 256 24.61 11.54 -9.34
C SER A 256 23.64 12.30 -10.24
N ILE A 257 23.70 12.05 -11.55
CA ILE A 257 22.79 12.67 -12.53
C ILE A 257 21.32 12.35 -12.22
N LEU A 258 21.03 11.15 -11.71
CA LEU A 258 19.66 10.70 -11.46
C LEU A 258 19.05 11.20 -10.15
N PHE A 259 19.86 11.53 -9.14
CA PHE A 259 19.36 11.91 -7.80
C PHE A 259 19.78 13.31 -7.30
N SER A 260 20.65 14.02 -8.02
CA SER A 260 21.23 15.30 -7.56
C SER A 260 20.24 16.44 -7.28
N GLU A 261 19.13 16.55 -8.02
CA GLU A 261 18.16 17.62 -7.83
C GLU A 261 17.38 17.51 -6.50
N ASN A 262 17.16 16.29 -6.00
CA ASN A 262 16.36 16.06 -4.78
C ASN A 262 17.17 16.20 -3.49
N GLU A 263 18.48 15.92 -3.51
CA GLU A 263 19.35 16.00 -2.33
C GLU A 263 19.46 17.42 -1.78
N GLN A 264 19.42 18.42 -2.66
CA GLN A 264 19.46 19.83 -2.27
C GLN A 264 18.15 20.26 -1.57
N ILE A 265 17.01 19.70 -1.98
CA ILE A 265 15.69 19.99 -1.41
C ILE A 265 15.59 19.49 0.04
N GLU A 266 16.10 18.28 0.34
CA GLU A 266 16.14 17.74 1.69
C GLU A 266 16.96 18.62 2.65
N LEU A 267 18.16 18.99 2.20
CA LEU A 267 19.06 19.82 2.99
C LEU A 267 18.46 21.21 3.24
N ASP A 268 17.82 21.80 2.23
CA ASP A 268 17.11 23.07 2.34
C ASP A 268 15.92 23.01 3.30
N LYS A 269 15.11 21.93 3.26
CA LYS A 269 14.02 21.70 4.23
C LYS A 269 14.57 21.58 5.65
N PHE A 270 15.62 20.80 5.86
CA PHE A 270 16.25 20.64 7.16
C PHE A 270 16.84 21.96 7.67
N PHE A 271 17.45 22.75 6.79
CA PHE A 271 17.99 24.07 7.09
C PHE A 271 16.89 25.03 7.55
N LYS A 272 15.78 25.12 6.80
CA LYS A 272 14.62 25.95 7.16
C LYS A 272 14.04 25.55 8.51
N ASN A 273 13.85 24.26 8.76
CA ASN A 273 13.27 23.76 10.00
C ASN A 273 14.21 23.95 11.20
N SER A 274 15.51 23.72 11.02
CA SER A 274 16.50 23.81 12.11
C SER A 274 16.77 25.26 12.54
N PHE A 275 16.69 26.21 11.60
CA PHE A 275 16.99 27.61 11.86
C PHE A 275 15.75 28.54 11.85
N GLY A 276 14.56 28.01 11.55
CA GLY A 276 13.32 28.78 11.48
C GLY A 276 13.30 29.84 10.38
N ILE A 277 14.00 29.61 9.27
CA ILE A 277 14.18 30.60 8.19
C ILE A 277 13.24 30.35 7.00
N ASN A 278 12.88 31.42 6.29
CA ASN A 278 12.05 31.36 5.08
C ASN A 278 12.88 31.21 3.78
N ASN A 279 12.21 31.11 2.63
CA ASN A 279 12.87 30.92 1.32
C ASN A 279 13.82 32.09 0.97
N ASP A 280 13.40 33.33 1.21
CA ASP A 280 14.19 34.51 0.90
C ASP A 280 15.48 34.57 1.74
N GLN A 281 15.39 34.18 3.02
CA GLN A 281 16.53 34.07 3.93
C GLN A 281 17.45 32.92 3.54
N LEU A 282 16.91 31.79 3.07
CA LEU A 282 17.71 30.68 2.57
C LEU A 282 18.52 31.10 1.34
N GLU A 283 17.91 31.79 0.39
CA GLU A 283 18.59 32.31 -0.81
C GLU A 283 19.70 33.32 -0.43
N LEU A 284 19.45 34.15 0.59
CA LEU A 284 20.46 35.02 1.16
C LEU A 284 21.64 34.22 1.76
N PHE A 285 21.38 33.11 2.46
CA PHE A 285 22.43 32.26 3.02
C PHE A 285 23.24 31.53 1.96
N GLN A 286 22.61 31.15 0.85
CA GLN A 286 23.25 30.53 -0.31
C GLN A 286 24.20 31.51 -1.03
N THR A 287 23.89 32.80 -1.01
CA THR A 287 24.64 33.85 -1.72
C THR A 287 25.66 34.58 -0.85
N LEU A 288 25.40 34.75 0.46
CA LEU A 288 26.32 35.41 1.39
C LEU A 288 27.58 34.59 1.60
N LYS A 289 28.73 35.15 1.20
CA LYS A 289 30.05 34.55 1.41
C LYS A 289 30.63 34.92 2.75
N TYR A 290 31.28 33.96 3.40
CA TYR A 290 32.02 34.21 4.64
C TYR A 290 33.43 34.73 4.33
N ASN A 291 33.74 35.95 4.76
CA ASN A 291 35.02 36.63 4.51
C ASN A 291 35.41 36.67 3.01
N ASN A 292 36.71 36.71 2.70
CA ASN A 292 37.27 36.58 1.35
C ASN A 292 37.28 35.11 0.84
N THR A 293 36.49 34.21 1.43
CA THR A 293 36.40 32.83 0.93
C THR A 293 35.34 32.71 -0.16
N ASN A 294 35.43 31.66 -0.98
CA ASN A 294 34.37 31.32 -1.92
C ASN A 294 33.22 30.53 -1.29
N ASN A 295 33.27 30.25 0.01
CA ASN A 295 32.26 29.48 0.70
C ASN A 295 31.13 30.38 1.19
N SER A 296 29.89 29.98 0.88
CA SER A 296 28.71 30.64 1.41
C SER A 296 28.48 30.25 2.87
N ILE A 297 27.70 31.06 3.58
CA ILE A 297 27.22 30.71 4.93
C ILE A 297 26.49 29.36 4.86
N TYR A 298 25.67 29.17 3.83
CA TYR A 298 25.02 27.89 3.56
C TYR A 298 26.02 26.74 3.47
N SER A 299 27.07 26.84 2.65
CA SER A 299 28.01 25.72 2.47
C SER A 299 28.76 25.37 3.76
N ILE A 300 29.12 26.37 4.58
CA ILE A 300 29.78 26.15 5.86
C ILE A 300 28.86 25.44 6.85
N VAL A 301 27.62 25.92 6.98
CA VAL A 301 26.64 25.35 7.90
C VAL A 301 26.22 23.95 7.45
N SER A 302 26.06 23.73 6.15
CA SER A 302 25.75 22.41 5.58
C SER A 302 26.82 21.37 5.93
N VAL A 303 28.11 21.70 5.84
CA VAL A 303 29.19 20.80 6.27
C VAL A 303 29.07 20.48 7.77
N PHE A 304 28.87 21.50 8.61
CA PHE A 304 28.73 21.34 10.06
C PHE A 304 27.54 20.45 10.45
N LEU A 305 26.41 20.57 9.74
CA LEU A 305 25.22 19.75 9.97
C LEU A 305 25.46 18.29 9.57
N LYS A 306 26.05 18.06 8.38
CA LYS A 306 26.35 16.71 7.87
C LYS A 306 27.32 15.95 8.78
N GLU A 307 28.30 16.63 9.36
CA GLU A 307 29.23 16.00 10.33
C GLU A 307 28.52 15.46 11.59
N ARG A 308 27.36 16.03 11.96
CA ARG A 308 26.57 15.60 13.13
C ARG A 308 25.44 14.65 12.78
N ASN A 309 24.91 14.73 11.57
CA ASN A 309 23.85 13.86 11.10
C ASN A 309 24.21 13.29 9.73
N LYS A 310 24.58 12.00 9.72
CA LYS A 310 24.98 11.30 8.50
C LYS A 310 23.84 11.19 7.48
N ASP A 311 22.58 11.26 7.91
CA ASP A 311 21.41 11.19 7.04
C ASP A 311 21.30 12.42 6.11
N LEU A 312 22.06 13.48 6.38
CA LEU A 312 22.11 14.68 5.54
C LEU A 312 23.12 14.60 4.39
N TYR A 313 23.95 13.55 4.33
CA TYR A 313 24.81 13.35 3.16
C TYR A 313 24.00 12.88 1.97
N GLY A 314 24.29 13.44 0.80
CA GLY A 314 23.77 12.98 -0.48
C GLY A 314 24.31 11.61 -0.85
N ILE A 315 23.59 10.90 -1.73
CA ILE A 315 24.03 9.62 -2.31
C ILE A 315 25.38 9.81 -3.00
N ASP A 316 25.58 10.90 -3.76
CA ASP A 316 26.86 11.19 -4.42
C ASP A 316 28.01 11.30 -3.41
N GLU A 317 27.79 12.01 -2.31
CA GLU A 317 28.79 12.23 -1.26
C GLU A 317 29.15 10.93 -0.55
N LEU A 318 28.15 10.09 -0.25
CA LEU A 318 28.35 8.79 0.38
C LEU A 318 29.13 7.84 -0.54
N LEU A 319 28.79 7.77 -1.83
CA LEU A 319 29.49 6.96 -2.82
C LEU A 319 30.94 7.45 -3.04
N ASN A 320 31.15 8.77 -3.10
CA ASN A 320 32.50 9.36 -3.17
C ASN A 320 33.33 8.98 -1.93
N ALA A 321 32.75 9.10 -0.74
CA ALA A 321 33.43 8.76 0.50
C ALA A 321 33.85 7.28 0.52
N LEU A 322 33.04 6.37 -0.02
CA LEU A 322 33.42 4.96 -0.17
C LEU A 322 34.62 4.77 -1.11
N ILE A 323 34.62 5.44 -2.27
CA ILE A 323 35.73 5.38 -3.23
C ILE A 323 37.01 5.94 -2.61
N ASP A 324 36.92 7.12 -2.00
CA ASP A 324 38.06 7.81 -1.37
C ASP A 324 38.65 7.00 -0.21
N ASN A 325 37.81 6.37 0.60
CA ASN A 325 38.27 5.53 1.70
C ASN A 325 39.01 4.29 1.20
N ALA A 326 38.56 3.68 0.09
CA ALA A 326 39.26 2.56 -0.54
C ALA A 326 40.59 3.00 -1.18
N GLU A 327 40.65 4.16 -1.84
CA GLU A 327 41.90 4.72 -2.37
C GLU A 327 42.91 5.04 -1.26
N LYS A 328 42.45 5.66 -0.16
CA LYS A 328 43.26 5.93 1.03
C LYS A 328 43.78 4.65 1.66
N PHE A 329 42.94 3.62 1.78
CA PHE A 329 43.34 2.31 2.29
C PHE A 329 44.46 1.69 1.44
N LEU A 330 44.36 1.74 0.11
CA LEU A 330 45.42 1.24 -0.77
C LEU A 330 46.75 1.96 -0.59
N SER A 331 46.71 3.26 -0.29
CA SER A 331 47.91 4.03 -0.01
C SER A 331 48.56 3.64 1.33
N ARG A 332 47.76 3.20 2.31
CA ARG A 332 48.20 2.85 3.67
C ARG A 332 47.43 1.61 4.20
N PRO A 333 47.73 0.40 3.71
CA PRO A 333 46.98 -0.80 4.10
C PRO A 333 47.22 -1.16 5.57
N SER A 334 46.15 -1.53 6.29
CA SER A 334 46.24 -2.05 7.66
C SER A 334 45.03 -2.92 7.99
N SER A 335 45.18 -3.88 8.91
CA SER A 335 44.03 -4.70 9.34
C SER A 335 42.90 -3.86 9.93
N HIS A 336 43.24 -2.83 10.72
CA HIS A 336 42.25 -1.88 11.26
C HIS A 336 41.57 -1.07 10.15
N GLY A 337 42.34 -0.51 9.21
CA GLY A 337 41.78 0.25 8.08
C GLY A 337 40.86 -0.59 7.19
N TYR A 338 41.13 -1.89 7.05
CA TYR A 338 40.25 -2.80 6.31
C TYR A 338 38.91 -3.00 7.00
N LYS A 339 38.91 -3.19 8.33
CA LYS A 339 37.66 -3.30 9.12
C LYS A 339 36.82 -2.04 9.02
N VAL A 340 37.46 -0.86 9.15
CA VAL A 340 36.77 0.43 9.01
C VAL A 340 36.15 0.57 7.61
N LEU A 341 36.84 0.10 6.57
CA LEU A 341 36.31 0.10 5.20
C LEU A 341 35.05 -0.77 5.05
N GLU A 342 35.07 -1.97 5.62
CA GLU A 342 33.95 -2.92 5.59
C GLU A 342 32.75 -2.41 6.39
N GLU A 343 32.98 -1.86 7.59
CA GLU A 343 31.95 -1.22 8.43
C GLU A 343 31.32 -0.03 7.71
N THR A 344 32.15 0.87 7.16
CA THR A 344 31.67 2.05 6.41
C THR A 344 30.86 1.64 5.18
N PHE A 345 31.28 0.60 4.46
CA PHE A 345 30.53 0.09 3.31
C PHE A 345 29.16 -0.43 3.70
N ASN A 346 29.06 -1.22 4.78
CA ASN A 346 27.78 -1.74 5.25
C ASN A 346 26.85 -0.62 5.73
N ASP A 347 27.37 0.34 6.48
CA ASP A 347 26.60 1.50 6.95
C ASP A 347 26.07 2.33 5.77
N TYR A 348 26.96 2.72 4.84
CA TYR A 348 26.59 3.61 3.76
C TYR A 348 25.71 2.93 2.73
N ARG A 349 25.86 1.62 2.46
CA ARG A 349 24.94 0.92 1.56
C ARG A 349 23.52 0.92 2.09
N LEU A 350 23.34 0.74 3.40
CA LEU A 350 22.01 0.70 4.02
C LEU A 350 21.38 2.10 4.00
N LEU A 351 22.17 3.13 4.29
CA LEU A 351 21.71 4.52 4.23
C LEU A 351 21.31 4.94 2.81
N ILE A 352 22.15 4.64 1.80
CA ILE A 352 21.83 4.94 0.39
C ILE A 352 20.59 4.17 -0.05
N ALA A 353 20.47 2.89 0.31
CA ALA A 353 19.27 2.11 -0.02
C ALA A 353 18.00 2.73 0.58
N SER A 354 18.07 3.18 1.84
CA SER A 354 16.97 3.89 2.50
C SER A 354 16.60 5.18 1.76
N LYS A 355 17.58 6.00 1.37
CA LYS A 355 17.34 7.24 0.61
C LYS A 355 16.70 6.99 -0.75
N ILE A 356 17.18 6.01 -1.51
CA ILE A 356 16.56 5.63 -2.80
C ILE A 356 15.11 5.16 -2.60
N SER A 357 14.84 4.42 -1.52
CA SER A 357 13.47 4.02 -1.16
C SER A 357 12.58 5.21 -0.77
N GLU A 358 13.13 6.20 -0.08
CA GLU A 358 12.42 7.43 0.27
C GLU A 358 12.08 8.25 -0.99
N TYR A 359 13.03 8.43 -1.90
CA TYR A 359 12.76 9.06 -3.21
C TYR A 359 11.70 8.35 -4.02
N GLN A 360 11.72 7.02 -4.01
CA GLN A 360 10.65 6.23 -4.63
C GLN A 360 9.30 6.55 -3.98
N LYS A 361 9.23 6.58 -2.64
CA LYS A 361 7.99 6.86 -1.93
C LYS A 361 7.47 8.27 -2.23
N GLU A 362 8.34 9.29 -2.21
CA GLU A 362 7.98 10.67 -2.55
C GLU A 362 7.47 10.77 -4.00
N THR A 363 8.08 10.04 -4.92
CA THR A 363 7.65 10.04 -6.32
C THR A 363 6.32 9.31 -6.50
N SER A 364 6.14 8.15 -5.86
CA SER A 364 4.86 7.44 -5.83
C SER A 364 3.75 8.28 -5.17
N LEU A 365 4.07 9.09 -4.15
CA LEU A 365 3.17 10.05 -3.52
C LEU A 365 2.80 11.21 -4.46
N SER A 366 3.74 11.67 -5.29
CA SER A 366 3.48 12.69 -6.32
C SER A 366 2.58 12.19 -7.45
N VAL A 367 2.37 10.87 -7.56
CA VAL A 367 1.21 10.28 -8.26
C VAL A 367 -0.04 10.52 -7.41
N THR A 368 -0.34 11.80 -7.13
CA THR A 368 -1.56 12.22 -6.47
C THR A 368 -2.71 11.90 -7.41
N PHE A 369 -3.54 10.94 -7.04
CA PHE A 369 -4.86 10.79 -7.62
C PHE A 369 -5.69 12.00 -7.16
N GLU A 370 -6.04 12.91 -8.05
CA GLU A 370 -7.11 13.88 -7.74
C GLU A 370 -8.46 13.18 -7.78
N ASN A 371 -8.64 12.29 -8.77
CA ASN A 371 -9.81 11.45 -8.97
C ASN A 371 -9.40 10.15 -9.66
N LEU A 372 -10.21 9.10 -9.53
CA LEU A 372 -10.01 7.87 -10.31
C LEU A 372 -10.43 8.09 -11.78
N PRO A 373 -9.66 7.59 -12.77
CA PRO A 373 -9.91 7.81 -14.20
C PRO A 373 -11.06 6.96 -14.77
N PHE A 374 -12.02 6.56 -13.92
CA PHE A 374 -13.05 5.58 -14.24
C PHE A 374 -14.45 6.16 -14.05
N SER A 375 -15.34 5.85 -14.98
CA SER A 375 -16.77 6.04 -14.81
C SER A 375 -17.48 4.69 -14.90
N VAL A 376 -18.30 4.40 -13.90
CA VAL A 376 -19.04 3.14 -13.75
C VAL A 376 -20.52 3.40 -13.99
N GLU A 377 -21.18 2.53 -14.76
CA GLU A 377 -22.62 2.59 -14.97
C GLU A 377 -23.40 1.94 -13.82
N LYS A 378 -24.73 2.16 -13.80
CA LYS A 378 -25.60 1.55 -12.78
C LYS A 378 -25.60 0.02 -12.80
N ASP A 379 -25.27 -0.59 -13.93
CA ASP A 379 -25.16 -2.04 -14.07
C ASP A 379 -23.78 -2.59 -13.65
N LEU A 380 -22.91 -1.72 -13.11
CA LEU A 380 -21.55 -1.97 -12.65
C LEU A 380 -20.56 -2.33 -13.78
N SER A 381 -20.89 -2.02 -15.03
CA SER A 381 -19.92 -2.01 -16.13
C SER A 381 -19.08 -0.72 -16.11
N VAL A 382 -17.86 -0.78 -16.65
CA VAL A 382 -17.02 0.42 -16.80
C VAL A 382 -17.43 1.10 -18.10
N LYS A 383 -18.10 2.24 -17.98
CA LYS A 383 -18.50 3.08 -19.11
C LYS A 383 -17.29 3.63 -19.85
N LYS A 384 -16.31 4.09 -19.07
CA LYS A 384 -15.14 4.80 -19.57
C LYS A 384 -14.01 4.74 -18.55
N ALA A 385 -12.87 4.22 -18.97
CA ALA A 385 -11.55 4.39 -18.39
C ALA A 385 -10.76 5.32 -19.33
N GLU A 386 -10.38 6.49 -18.84
CA GLU A 386 -9.62 7.49 -19.59
C GLU A 386 -8.34 7.85 -18.88
N PHE A 387 -7.21 7.44 -19.46
CA PHE A 387 -5.90 7.77 -18.95
C PHE A 387 -5.28 8.83 -19.84
N SER A 388 -4.77 9.89 -19.22
CA SER A 388 -4.09 11.01 -19.90
C SER A 388 -2.87 10.57 -20.69
N GLU A 389 -2.21 9.51 -20.24
CA GLU A 389 -1.01 8.94 -20.85
C GLU A 389 -1.30 8.01 -22.04
N LEU A 390 -2.56 7.66 -22.29
CA LEU A 390 -2.95 6.79 -23.39
C LEU A 390 -3.56 7.57 -24.55
N SER A 391 -3.35 7.07 -25.76
CA SER A 391 -4.07 7.54 -26.95
C SER A 391 -5.57 7.22 -26.84
N ASP A 392 -6.43 7.92 -27.58
CA ASP A 392 -7.87 7.59 -27.63
C ASP A 392 -8.11 6.15 -28.10
N SER A 393 -7.29 5.63 -29.03
CA SER A 393 -7.38 4.25 -29.51
C SER A 393 -7.00 3.25 -28.42
N ASP A 394 -5.97 3.54 -27.64
CA ASP A 394 -5.50 2.72 -26.52
C ASP A 394 -6.54 2.71 -25.40
N ASN A 395 -7.09 3.87 -25.04
CA ASN A 395 -8.19 4.00 -24.07
C ASN A 395 -9.41 3.18 -24.51
N ASN A 396 -9.82 3.29 -25.78
CA ASN A 396 -10.94 2.49 -26.32
C ASN A 396 -10.63 0.98 -26.29
N SER A 397 -9.40 0.58 -26.62
CA SER A 397 -8.98 -0.81 -26.56
C SER A 397 -9.02 -1.35 -25.15
N TYR A 398 -8.53 -0.58 -24.18
CA TYR A 398 -8.53 -0.94 -22.77
C TYR A 398 -9.95 -1.08 -22.20
N ASN A 399 -10.85 -0.16 -22.54
CA ASN A 399 -12.26 -0.24 -22.15
C ASN A 399 -12.93 -1.55 -22.60
N LEU A 400 -12.64 -2.00 -23.83
CA LEU A 400 -13.16 -3.27 -24.35
C LEU A 400 -12.57 -4.47 -23.60
N ILE A 401 -11.27 -4.43 -23.29
CA ILE A 401 -10.59 -5.50 -22.55
C ILE A 401 -11.13 -5.62 -21.11
N ILE A 402 -11.25 -4.51 -20.38
CA ILE A 402 -11.76 -4.53 -19.01
C ILE A 402 -13.18 -5.07 -18.99
N ASN A 403 -14.07 -4.57 -19.86
CA ASN A 403 -15.46 -5.00 -19.87
C ASN A 403 -15.61 -6.48 -20.25
N GLU A 404 -14.74 -7.02 -21.13
CA GLU A 404 -14.67 -8.46 -21.38
C GLU A 404 -14.36 -9.23 -20.08
N LEU A 405 -13.38 -8.79 -19.28
CA LEU A 405 -13.03 -9.44 -18.01
C LEU A 405 -14.11 -9.27 -16.92
N LEU A 406 -14.69 -8.08 -16.80
CA LEU A 406 -15.76 -7.78 -15.84
C LEU A 406 -17.04 -8.56 -16.14
N SER A 407 -17.32 -8.85 -17.41
CA SER A 407 -18.49 -9.64 -17.81
C SER A 407 -18.40 -11.12 -17.41
N ARG A 408 -17.18 -11.64 -17.19
CA ARG A 408 -16.93 -13.05 -16.86
C ARG A 408 -17.01 -13.30 -15.36
N LEU A 409 -18.23 -13.25 -14.81
CA LEU A 409 -18.47 -13.27 -13.36
C LEU A 409 -17.93 -14.50 -12.62
N GLU A 410 -17.85 -15.66 -13.28
CA GLU A 410 -17.34 -16.90 -12.70
C GLU A 410 -15.81 -16.98 -12.70
N LEU A 411 -15.13 -16.12 -13.47
CA LEU A 411 -13.68 -16.09 -13.56
C LEU A 411 -13.13 -15.51 -12.25
N SER A 412 -12.44 -16.31 -11.44
CA SER A 412 -11.83 -15.84 -10.19
C SER A 412 -10.58 -16.61 -9.77
N THR A 413 -10.30 -17.76 -10.38
CA THR A 413 -9.16 -18.63 -10.07
C THR A 413 -8.19 -18.76 -11.24
N THR A 414 -6.96 -19.15 -10.92
CA THR A 414 -5.92 -19.42 -11.94
C THR A 414 -6.37 -20.47 -12.95
N ASP A 415 -7.04 -21.54 -12.52
CA ASP A 415 -7.50 -22.61 -13.41
C ASP A 415 -8.59 -22.14 -14.37
N GLU A 416 -9.56 -21.35 -13.88
CA GLU A 416 -10.61 -20.77 -14.73
C GLU A 416 -10.01 -19.80 -15.77
N ILE A 417 -9.04 -18.97 -15.35
CA ILE A 417 -8.32 -18.08 -16.27
C ILE A 417 -7.52 -18.86 -17.29
N ALA A 418 -6.85 -19.94 -16.89
CA ALA A 418 -6.10 -20.81 -17.79
C ALA A 418 -7.01 -21.39 -18.90
N GLN A 419 -8.22 -21.79 -18.52
CA GLN A 419 -9.22 -22.37 -19.43
C GLN A 419 -9.80 -21.32 -20.40
N GLN A 420 -10.03 -20.10 -19.93
CA GLN A 420 -10.72 -19.06 -20.72
C GLN A 420 -9.80 -18.05 -21.40
N ARG A 421 -8.48 -18.03 -21.12
CA ARG A 421 -7.55 -17.01 -21.65
C ARG A 421 -7.56 -16.87 -23.17
N LEU A 422 -7.69 -17.98 -23.90
CA LEU A 422 -7.73 -17.95 -25.36
C LEU A 422 -9.05 -17.34 -25.88
N ASP A 423 -10.15 -17.62 -25.20
CA ASP A 423 -11.47 -17.05 -25.51
C ASP A 423 -11.51 -15.55 -25.21
N ILE A 424 -10.88 -15.11 -24.11
CA ILE A 424 -10.77 -13.69 -23.77
C ILE A 424 -10.04 -12.93 -24.89
N ILE A 425 -8.92 -13.45 -25.38
CA ILE A 425 -8.17 -12.85 -26.48
C ILE A 425 -9.02 -12.81 -27.75
N GLN A 426 -9.73 -13.89 -28.05
CA GLN A 426 -10.58 -13.97 -29.24
C GLN A 426 -11.75 -12.98 -29.18
N ASN A 427 -12.46 -12.90 -28.06
CA ASN A 427 -13.57 -11.99 -27.85
C ASN A 427 -13.12 -10.53 -27.90
N THR A 428 -11.97 -10.23 -27.27
CA THR A 428 -11.34 -8.90 -27.36
C THR A 428 -11.07 -8.53 -28.81
N ALA A 429 -10.45 -9.42 -29.59
CA ALA A 429 -10.17 -9.16 -31.01
C ALA A 429 -11.46 -8.96 -31.85
N GLN A 430 -12.52 -9.69 -31.54
CA GLN A 430 -13.82 -9.51 -32.20
C GLN A 430 -14.45 -8.16 -31.85
N ALA A 431 -14.45 -7.77 -30.57
CA ALA A 431 -14.98 -6.51 -30.10
C ALA A 431 -14.23 -5.31 -30.70
N LEU A 432 -12.91 -5.41 -30.76
CA LEU A 432 -12.03 -4.44 -31.41
C LEU A 432 -12.35 -4.25 -32.90
N LYS A 433 -12.58 -5.36 -33.62
CA LYS A 433 -12.96 -5.32 -35.04
C LYS A 433 -14.36 -4.72 -35.26
N LEU A 434 -15.32 -5.02 -34.39
CA LEU A 434 -16.69 -4.51 -34.51
C LEU A 434 -16.78 -3.00 -34.25
N ASN A 435 -15.98 -2.48 -33.33
CA ASN A 435 -15.99 -1.07 -32.96
C ASN A 435 -15.06 -0.19 -33.82
N ASN A 436 -14.33 -0.77 -34.79
CA ASN A 436 -13.31 -0.08 -35.59
C ASN A 436 -12.27 0.69 -34.74
N THR A 437 -11.99 0.22 -33.53
CA THR A 437 -11.16 0.93 -32.55
C THR A 437 -9.66 0.68 -32.69
N SER A 438 -9.27 -0.24 -33.57
CA SER A 438 -7.90 -0.73 -33.67
C SER A 438 -7.50 -1.04 -35.10
N SER A 439 -6.20 -0.99 -35.34
CA SER A 439 -5.59 -1.19 -36.65
C SER A 439 -5.58 -2.67 -37.07
N THR A 440 -5.34 -2.93 -38.35
CA THR A 440 -5.09 -4.31 -38.83
C THR A 440 -3.89 -4.94 -38.12
N GLU A 441 -2.90 -4.13 -37.72
CA GLU A 441 -1.69 -4.56 -37.01
C GLU A 441 -2.01 -5.05 -35.59
N ASP A 442 -2.92 -4.38 -34.89
CA ASP A 442 -3.41 -4.75 -33.55
C ASP A 442 -4.13 -6.09 -33.56
N ILE A 443 -4.99 -6.33 -34.55
CA ILE A 443 -5.67 -7.61 -34.71
C ILE A 443 -4.66 -8.74 -35.02
N GLU A 444 -3.63 -8.47 -35.82
CA GLU A 444 -2.57 -9.44 -36.09
C GLU A 444 -1.67 -9.67 -34.86
N TYR A 445 -1.45 -8.66 -34.03
CA TYR A 445 -0.79 -8.79 -32.74
C TYR A 445 -1.54 -9.75 -31.81
N LEU A 446 -2.87 -9.60 -31.66
CA LEU A 446 -3.68 -10.53 -30.86
C LEU A 446 -3.70 -11.96 -31.42
N ARG A 447 -3.67 -12.12 -32.74
CA ARG A 447 -3.52 -13.45 -33.38
C ARG A 447 -2.17 -14.09 -33.07
N ARG A 448 -1.08 -13.31 -33.08
CA ARG A 448 0.25 -13.78 -32.69
C ARG A 448 0.29 -14.18 -31.22
N LEU A 449 -0.30 -13.37 -30.34
CA LEU A 449 -0.45 -13.70 -28.91
C LEU A 449 -1.20 -15.02 -28.75
N TYR A 450 -2.38 -15.16 -29.37
CA TYR A 450 -3.17 -16.40 -29.34
C TYR A 450 -2.35 -17.62 -29.78
N LYS A 451 -1.62 -17.51 -30.90
CA LYS A 451 -0.77 -18.60 -31.42
C LYS A 451 0.35 -18.95 -30.45
N SER A 452 1.00 -17.95 -29.84
CA SER A 452 2.09 -18.15 -28.88
C SER A 452 1.65 -18.90 -27.63
N LEU A 453 0.41 -18.65 -27.16
CA LEU A 453 -0.14 -19.31 -25.98
C LEU A 453 -0.66 -20.73 -26.28
N LYS A 454 -0.98 -21.02 -27.55
CA LYS A 454 -1.46 -22.32 -28.01
C LYS A 454 -0.33 -23.27 -28.40
N THR A 455 0.75 -22.75 -28.97
CA THR A 455 1.82 -23.56 -29.56
C THR A 455 3.15 -23.32 -28.85
N VAL A 456 3.70 -24.38 -28.25
CA VAL A 456 5.02 -24.34 -27.59
C VAL A 456 6.09 -23.97 -28.62
N GLY A 457 6.98 -23.05 -28.25
CA GLY A 457 8.12 -22.63 -29.07
C GLY A 457 7.82 -21.49 -30.05
N VAL A 458 6.57 -21.03 -30.15
CA VAL A 458 6.24 -19.80 -30.87
C VAL A 458 6.53 -18.62 -29.95
N GLY A 459 7.61 -17.89 -30.23
CA GLY A 459 7.98 -16.69 -29.50
C GLY A 459 6.93 -15.58 -29.66
N PHE A 460 6.85 -14.70 -28.67
CA PHE A 460 6.03 -13.49 -28.69
C PHE A 460 6.78 -12.36 -28.01
N LYS A 461 6.66 -11.16 -28.58
CA LYS A 461 7.32 -9.95 -28.11
C LYS A 461 6.27 -8.91 -27.77
N ILE A 462 6.36 -8.36 -26.56
CA ILE A 462 5.36 -7.41 -26.06
C ILE A 462 5.42 -6.12 -26.89
N GLU A 463 6.63 -5.68 -27.23
CA GLU A 463 6.95 -4.43 -27.94
C GLU A 463 6.51 -4.39 -29.41
N GLU A 464 5.94 -5.47 -29.95
CA GLU A 464 5.48 -5.53 -31.36
C GLU A 464 4.21 -4.73 -31.66
N SER A 465 3.47 -4.27 -30.65
CA SER A 465 2.34 -3.35 -30.81
C SER A 465 2.69 -2.01 -30.15
N SER A 466 2.29 -0.90 -30.77
CA SER A 466 2.36 0.42 -30.14
C SER A 466 1.23 0.68 -29.14
N ASN A 467 0.18 -0.16 -29.13
CA ASN A 467 -0.99 0.00 -28.28
C ASN A 467 -0.72 -0.58 -26.88
N LEU A 468 -0.59 0.32 -25.90
CA LEU A 468 -0.22 -0.02 -24.52
C LEU A 468 -1.29 -0.86 -23.82
N ALA A 469 -2.55 -0.74 -24.21
CA ALA A 469 -3.63 -1.57 -23.69
C ALA A 469 -3.49 -3.04 -24.15
N LEU A 470 -3.13 -3.26 -25.42
CA LEU A 470 -2.88 -4.62 -25.93
C LEU A 470 -1.61 -5.22 -25.32
N GLN A 471 -0.57 -4.42 -25.12
CA GLN A 471 0.62 -4.85 -24.37
C GLN A 471 0.25 -5.27 -22.93
N SER A 472 -0.65 -4.53 -22.27
CA SER A 472 -1.11 -4.86 -20.91
C SER A 472 -1.80 -6.22 -20.85
N LEU A 473 -2.68 -6.49 -21.83
CA LEU A 473 -3.38 -7.76 -21.99
C LEU A 473 -2.40 -8.89 -22.27
N SER A 474 -1.44 -8.68 -23.18
CA SER A 474 -0.41 -9.66 -23.50
C SER A 474 0.42 -10.05 -22.28
N CYS A 475 0.84 -9.07 -21.46
CA CYS A 475 1.58 -9.33 -20.23
C CYS A 475 0.75 -10.19 -19.27
N PHE A 476 -0.49 -9.78 -19.01
CA PHE A 476 -1.41 -10.52 -18.14
C PHE A 476 -1.63 -11.95 -18.65
N MET A 477 -1.95 -12.14 -19.93
CA MET A 477 -2.24 -13.47 -20.49
C MET A 477 -1.01 -14.39 -20.56
N ALA A 478 0.19 -13.82 -20.66
CA ALA A 478 1.45 -14.57 -20.60
C ALA A 478 1.76 -15.05 -19.18
N ARG A 479 1.43 -14.25 -18.15
CA ARG A 479 1.73 -14.51 -16.72
C ARG A 479 0.56 -14.11 -15.82
N TYR A 480 -0.53 -14.86 -15.88
CA TYR A 480 -1.75 -14.56 -15.10
C TYR A 480 -1.76 -15.18 -13.69
N SER A 481 -0.98 -16.23 -13.44
CA SER A 481 -1.12 -17.09 -12.25
C SER A 481 -0.57 -16.47 -10.97
N GLU A 482 0.56 -15.76 -11.06
CA GLU A 482 1.30 -15.24 -9.92
C GLU A 482 1.76 -13.82 -10.22
N MET A 483 1.44 -12.90 -9.32
CA MET A 483 1.73 -11.48 -9.52
C MET A 483 3.22 -11.18 -9.59
N ASP A 484 4.05 -11.84 -8.76
CA ASP A 484 5.50 -11.64 -8.79
C ASP A 484 6.09 -12.06 -10.16
N LYS A 485 5.60 -13.18 -10.72
CA LYS A 485 6.00 -13.63 -12.06
C LYS A 485 5.51 -12.72 -13.17
N LEU A 486 4.36 -12.05 -12.97
CA LEU A 486 3.84 -11.03 -13.89
C LEU A 486 4.72 -9.79 -13.85
N GLN A 487 5.05 -9.29 -12.66
CA GLN A 487 5.93 -8.15 -12.45
C GLN A 487 7.30 -8.41 -13.08
N ASP A 488 7.95 -9.51 -12.72
CA ASP A 488 9.23 -9.96 -13.30
C ASP A 488 9.19 -9.99 -14.84
N TYR A 489 8.07 -10.45 -15.40
CA TYR A 489 7.91 -10.55 -16.84
C TYR A 489 7.77 -9.18 -17.49
N MET A 490 7.02 -8.27 -16.88
CA MET A 490 6.90 -6.89 -17.34
C MET A 490 8.25 -6.17 -17.29
N GLU A 491 9.00 -6.31 -16.19
CA GLU A 491 10.35 -5.75 -16.03
C GLU A 491 11.31 -6.28 -17.11
N LYS A 492 11.34 -7.60 -17.34
CA LYS A 492 12.17 -8.22 -18.39
C LYS A 492 11.84 -7.73 -19.79
N ASN A 493 10.57 -7.43 -20.06
CA ASN A 493 10.11 -6.88 -21.33
C ASN A 493 10.09 -5.34 -21.36
N LYS A 494 10.61 -4.67 -20.32
CA LYS A 494 10.64 -3.20 -20.17
C LYS A 494 9.25 -2.56 -20.29
N TYR A 495 8.20 -3.28 -19.94
CA TYR A 495 6.84 -2.77 -19.90
C TYR A 495 6.54 -2.14 -18.54
N LYS A 496 6.07 -0.89 -18.56
CA LYS A 496 6.04 -0.03 -17.35
C LYS A 496 4.65 0.35 -16.88
N ASN A 497 3.59 0.06 -17.64
CA ASN A 497 2.22 0.45 -17.26
C ASN A 497 1.62 -0.59 -16.30
N TYR A 498 2.14 -0.65 -15.08
CA TYR A 498 1.69 -1.56 -14.03
C TYR A 498 0.23 -1.35 -13.66
N GLY A 499 -0.25 -0.10 -13.65
CA GLY A 499 -1.65 0.20 -13.38
C GLY A 499 -2.60 -0.53 -14.32
N LEU A 500 -2.33 -0.49 -15.62
CA LEU A 500 -3.16 -1.16 -16.62
C LEU A 500 -3.17 -2.68 -16.39
N THR A 501 -1.99 -3.29 -16.33
CA THR A 501 -1.90 -4.75 -16.19
C THR A 501 -2.44 -5.27 -14.86
N TYR A 502 -2.19 -4.57 -13.75
CA TYR A 502 -2.69 -4.97 -12.44
C TYR A 502 -4.20 -4.74 -12.32
N GLY A 503 -4.72 -3.70 -12.98
CA GLY A 503 -6.16 -3.50 -13.14
C GLY A 503 -6.82 -4.69 -13.83
N LEU A 504 -6.26 -5.17 -14.95
CA LEU A 504 -6.76 -6.37 -15.63
C LEU A 504 -6.71 -7.61 -14.75
N TRP A 505 -5.60 -7.80 -14.01
CA TRP A 505 -5.48 -8.90 -13.05
C TRP A 505 -6.57 -8.81 -11.97
N GLY A 506 -6.78 -7.63 -11.40
CA GLY A 506 -7.82 -7.37 -10.41
C GLY A 506 -9.24 -7.57 -10.95
N ALA A 507 -9.52 -7.19 -12.19
CA ALA A 507 -10.81 -7.44 -12.87
C ALA A 507 -11.06 -8.94 -13.09
N ALA A 508 -10.00 -9.70 -13.37
CA ALA A 508 -10.07 -11.13 -13.62
C ALA A 508 -10.26 -11.93 -12.32
N TYR A 509 -9.49 -11.65 -11.26
CA TYR A 509 -9.54 -12.40 -10.00
C TYR A 509 -10.57 -11.87 -8.99
N GLY A 510 -10.85 -10.57 -9.03
CA GLY A 510 -11.68 -9.86 -8.06
C GLY A 510 -10.98 -9.55 -6.74
N TYR A 511 -11.57 -8.62 -5.98
CA TYR A 511 -10.99 -8.07 -4.75
C TYR A 511 -10.69 -9.14 -3.71
N ALA A 512 -11.61 -10.07 -3.46
CA ALA A 512 -11.45 -11.10 -2.44
C ALA A 512 -10.19 -11.97 -2.64
N ASN A 513 -9.75 -12.16 -3.90
CA ASN A 513 -8.60 -12.99 -4.23
C ASN A 513 -7.29 -12.20 -4.39
N ILE A 514 -7.32 -10.87 -4.23
CA ILE A 514 -6.11 -10.05 -4.12
C ILE A 514 -5.42 -10.32 -2.78
N SER A 515 -4.10 -10.56 -2.80
CA SER A 515 -3.27 -10.64 -1.59
C SER A 515 -3.00 -9.24 -1.03
N LYS A 516 -2.98 -9.10 0.29
CA LYS A 516 -2.60 -7.85 0.96
C LYS A 516 -1.22 -7.34 0.57
N ILE A 517 -0.29 -8.24 0.22
CA ILE A 517 1.06 -7.88 -0.26
C ILE A 517 0.97 -7.03 -1.53
N LEU A 518 0.00 -7.30 -2.41
CA LEU A 518 -0.20 -6.49 -3.61
C LEU A 518 -0.60 -5.06 -3.28
N LEU A 519 -1.36 -4.89 -2.19
CA LEU A 519 -1.92 -3.62 -1.76
C LEU A 519 -1.06 -2.91 -0.72
N GLU A 520 0.10 -3.46 -0.35
CA GLU A 520 1.07 -2.84 0.55
C GLU A 520 1.39 -1.37 0.17
N PRO A 521 1.55 -1.00 -1.12
CA PRO A 521 1.77 0.40 -1.49
C PRO A 521 0.67 1.37 -1.03
N LEU A 522 -0.56 0.87 -0.81
CA LEU A 522 -1.69 1.67 -0.35
C LEU A 522 -1.71 1.88 1.16
N GLU A 523 -1.07 1.01 1.95
CA GLU A 523 -1.17 1.03 3.42
C GLU A 523 -0.65 2.34 4.02
N THR A 524 0.28 3.02 3.35
CA THR A 524 0.85 4.30 3.81
C THR A 524 0.22 5.53 3.14
N MET A 525 -0.81 5.36 2.30
CA MET A 525 -1.38 6.40 1.44
C MET A 525 -2.84 6.70 1.82
N ASP A 526 -3.06 7.32 2.98
CA ASP A 526 -4.41 7.55 3.53
C ASP A 526 -5.32 8.37 2.59
N ASP A 527 -4.79 9.41 1.95
CA ASP A 527 -5.53 10.22 0.98
C ASP A 527 -5.99 9.40 -0.23
N VAL A 528 -5.15 8.50 -0.73
CA VAL A 528 -5.48 7.62 -1.87
C VAL A 528 -6.51 6.58 -1.46
N LEU A 529 -6.37 5.97 -0.28
CA LEU A 529 -7.36 5.06 0.28
C LEU A 529 -8.72 5.73 0.40
N LYS A 530 -8.76 6.98 0.90
CA LYS A 530 -9.98 7.77 1.01
C LYS A 530 -10.66 8.01 -0.33
N ILE A 531 -9.90 8.25 -1.40
CA ILE A 531 -10.44 8.37 -2.76
C ILE A 531 -11.07 7.05 -3.22
N ILE A 532 -10.37 5.93 -3.04
CA ILE A 532 -10.88 4.59 -3.40
C ILE A 532 -12.16 4.27 -2.63
N GLU A 533 -12.17 4.51 -1.33
CA GLU A 533 -13.31 4.24 -0.45
C GLU A 533 -14.54 5.06 -0.83
N ASN A 534 -14.36 6.36 -1.08
CA ASN A 534 -15.46 7.22 -1.51
C ASN A 534 -16.00 6.78 -2.87
N TYR A 535 -15.11 6.52 -3.83
CA TYR A 535 -15.50 6.05 -5.16
C TYR A 535 -16.25 4.72 -5.10
N THR A 536 -15.75 3.75 -4.31
CA THR A 536 -16.42 2.46 -4.14
C THR A 536 -17.75 2.58 -3.43
N SER A 537 -17.87 3.46 -2.44
CA SER A 537 -19.13 3.70 -1.73
C SER A 537 -20.19 4.36 -2.60
N GLU A 538 -19.81 5.19 -3.56
CA GLU A 538 -20.77 5.80 -4.49
C GLU A 538 -21.53 4.76 -5.30
N PHE A 539 -20.87 3.73 -5.85
CA PHE A 539 -21.58 2.71 -6.63
C PHE A 539 -22.13 1.54 -5.80
N ILE A 540 -21.64 1.33 -4.57
CA ILE A 540 -22.15 0.27 -3.66
C ILE A 540 -23.31 0.77 -2.80
N LEU A 541 -23.17 1.96 -2.21
CA LEU A 541 -24.09 2.53 -1.22
C LEU A 541 -24.88 3.73 -1.74
N ASN A 542 -24.55 4.24 -2.94
CA ASN A 542 -25.15 5.46 -3.50
C ASN A 542 -25.00 6.68 -2.57
N ARG A 543 -23.86 6.75 -1.86
CA ARG A 543 -23.48 7.85 -0.97
C ARG A 543 -21.97 7.81 -0.66
N SER A 544 -21.43 8.92 -0.19
CA SER A 544 -20.09 8.96 0.41
C SER A 544 -20.07 8.40 1.83
N ILE A 545 -18.88 8.04 2.30
CA ILE A 545 -18.63 7.61 3.68
C ILE A 545 -18.61 8.82 4.61
N ASP A 546 -19.18 8.66 5.81
CA ASP A 546 -19.08 9.65 6.89
C ASP A 546 -17.95 9.26 7.84
N GLU A 547 -16.78 9.88 7.65
CA GLU A 547 -15.54 9.50 8.34
C GLU A 547 -15.60 9.68 9.86
N HIS A 548 -16.45 10.58 10.34
CA HIS A 548 -16.59 10.88 11.76
C HIS A 548 -17.79 10.19 12.39
N ARG A 549 -18.53 9.35 11.64
CA ARG A 549 -19.72 8.67 12.17
C ARG A 549 -19.38 7.77 13.35
N LEU A 550 -18.33 6.97 13.21
CA LEU A 550 -17.89 6.03 14.23
C LEU A 550 -17.45 6.79 15.48
N ASP A 551 -16.55 7.77 15.34
CA ASP A 551 -16.06 8.59 16.45
C ASP A 551 -17.21 9.26 17.21
N ARG A 552 -18.13 9.93 16.50
CA ARG A 552 -19.30 10.57 17.12
C ARG A 552 -20.20 9.57 17.84
N PHE A 553 -20.29 8.33 17.37
CA PHE A 553 -21.06 7.29 18.04
C PHE A 553 -20.34 6.79 19.29
N LEU A 554 -19.04 6.48 19.18
CA LEU A 554 -18.23 5.97 20.29
C LEU A 554 -18.09 7.01 21.41
N ASP A 555 -17.91 8.29 21.10
CA ASP A 555 -17.88 9.39 22.09
C ASP A 555 -19.16 9.43 22.94
N THR A 556 -20.31 9.11 22.35
CA THR A 556 -21.60 9.06 23.08
C THR A 556 -21.81 7.76 23.84
N ALA A 557 -21.16 6.67 23.41
CA ALA A 557 -21.33 5.35 23.97
C ALA A 557 -20.27 5.04 25.05
N GLN A 558 -19.13 5.71 25.05
CA GLN A 558 -18.00 5.39 25.93
C GLN A 558 -18.39 5.53 27.41
N ILE A 559 -17.99 4.55 28.21
CA ILE A 559 -18.17 4.63 29.66
C ILE A 559 -17.10 5.57 30.20
N THR A 560 -17.52 6.74 30.72
CA THR A 560 -16.62 7.76 31.29
C THR A 560 -15.91 7.36 32.59
N ASP A 561 -16.02 6.11 33.02
CA ASP A 561 -15.35 5.57 34.21
C ASP A 561 -14.69 4.21 33.92
N SER A 562 -13.75 4.19 32.97
CA SER A 562 -12.67 3.20 32.99
C SER A 562 -11.34 3.89 32.67
N LYS A 563 -10.65 4.30 33.74
CA LYS A 563 -9.20 4.12 33.75
C LYS A 563 -8.95 2.61 33.70
N SER A 564 -9.10 1.99 32.53
CA SER A 564 -8.22 0.88 32.21
C SER A 564 -6.81 1.43 32.40
N PRO A 565 -5.95 0.77 33.19
CA PRO A 565 -4.59 1.23 33.34
C PRO A 565 -4.06 1.34 31.92
N ILE A 566 -3.66 2.56 31.56
CA ILE A 566 -2.82 2.80 30.41
C ILE A 566 -1.70 1.78 30.59
N VAL A 567 -1.72 0.71 29.80
CA VAL A 567 -0.53 -0.09 29.55
C VAL A 567 0.30 0.82 28.66
N GLU A 568 0.87 1.83 29.30
CA GLU A 568 2.08 2.45 28.85
C GLU A 568 3.02 1.27 28.71
N TRP A 569 3.42 0.99 27.48
CA TRP A 569 4.68 0.32 27.26
C TRP A 569 5.74 1.17 27.95
N VAL A 570 5.98 0.89 29.23
CA VAL A 570 7.18 1.33 29.93
C VAL A 570 8.31 0.61 29.23
N ILE A 571 8.81 1.23 28.17
CA ILE A 571 10.19 1.05 27.75
C ILE A 571 10.99 1.31 29.03
N LYS A 572 11.59 0.26 29.57
CA LYS A 572 12.58 0.39 30.65
C LYS A 572 13.68 1.30 30.10
N LYS A 573 13.59 2.59 30.42
CA LYS A 573 14.73 3.50 30.38
C LYS A 573 15.70 3.02 31.46
N GLU A 574 16.74 2.33 31.03
CA GLU A 574 17.93 2.20 31.85
C GLU A 574 18.53 3.60 32.03
N ASN A 575 18.58 4.02 33.30
CA ASN A 575 19.39 5.08 33.91
C ASN A 575 19.82 6.25 33.02
N ILE A 576 18.97 7.27 32.95
CA ILE A 576 19.39 8.64 32.65
C ILE A 576 19.97 9.22 33.94
N VAL A 577 21.28 9.47 33.92
CA VAL A 577 21.98 10.29 34.91
C VAL A 577 21.42 11.72 34.80
N GLU A 578 21.03 12.31 35.93
CA GLU A 578 20.51 13.67 36.02
C GLU A 578 21.48 14.68 35.38
N GLU A 579 21.03 15.36 34.32
CA GLU A 579 21.68 16.58 33.84
C GLU A 579 21.30 17.78 34.72
N PRO A 580 22.24 18.70 34.99
CA PRO A 580 22.03 19.81 35.91
C PRO A 580 21.09 20.85 35.32
N LYS A 581 20.19 21.38 36.16
CA LYS A 581 19.31 22.51 35.84
C LYS A 581 20.11 23.72 35.36
N ILE A 582 19.98 24.05 34.08
CA ILE A 582 20.42 25.33 33.53
C ILE A 582 19.24 26.30 33.61
N THR A 583 19.39 27.33 34.44
CA THR A 583 18.49 28.49 34.51
C THR A 583 18.62 29.30 33.22
N TYR A 584 17.55 29.40 32.44
CA TYR A 584 17.50 30.24 31.24
C TYR A 584 17.68 31.72 31.61
N LYS A 585 18.77 32.32 31.10
CA LYS A 585 18.90 33.77 30.99
C LYS A 585 18.08 34.23 29.79
N LYS A 586 17.38 35.34 29.98
CA LYS A 586 16.53 36.05 29.02
C LYS A 586 17.16 36.09 27.62
N GLU A 587 16.42 35.64 26.61
CA GLU A 587 16.82 35.70 25.20
C GLU A 587 17.06 37.16 24.79
N GLU A 588 18.30 37.48 24.43
CA GLU A 588 18.64 38.69 23.68
C GLU A 588 18.40 38.40 22.20
N SER A 589 17.78 39.34 21.49
CA SER A 589 17.48 39.13 20.08
C SER A 589 18.77 39.22 19.26
N PHE A 590 18.84 38.49 18.14
CA PHE A 590 19.97 38.51 17.20
C PHE A 590 20.35 39.93 16.73
N ILE A 591 19.39 40.87 16.75
CA ILE A 591 19.61 42.28 16.42
C ILE A 591 20.46 42.98 17.50
N ASP A 592 20.29 42.62 18.78
CA ASP A 592 21.03 43.19 19.91
C ASP A 592 22.52 42.80 19.86
N VAL A 593 22.80 41.57 19.41
CA VAL A 593 24.17 41.04 19.23
C VAL A 593 24.89 41.73 18.06
N ILE A 594 24.18 42.06 16.98
CA ILE A 594 24.76 42.77 15.83
C ILE A 594 25.05 44.24 16.19
N GLN A 595 24.18 44.90 16.94
CA GLN A 595 24.41 46.28 17.38
C GLN A 595 25.60 46.40 18.34
N ALA A 596 25.75 45.44 19.27
CA ALA A 596 26.91 45.39 20.18
C ALA A 596 28.25 45.29 19.42
N ASN A 597 28.31 44.48 18.35
CA ASN A 597 29.56 44.31 17.58
C ASN A 597 29.92 45.50 16.68
N SER A 598 28.96 46.37 16.32
CA SER A 598 29.25 47.58 15.54
C SER A 598 30.04 48.66 16.32
N THR A 599 30.08 48.56 17.66
CA THR A 599 30.83 49.48 18.53
C THR A 599 32.28 49.06 18.78
N LEU A 600 32.71 47.86 18.36
CA LEU A 600 34.07 47.35 18.56
C LEU A 600 35.08 47.76 17.46
N ASN A 601 34.65 48.49 16.44
CA ASN A 601 35.50 48.92 15.31
C ASN A 601 35.84 50.42 15.29
N LYS A 602 35.78 51.11 16.44
CA LYS A 602 36.30 52.49 16.58
C LYS A 602 37.17 52.64 17.81
N ASN A 603 38.44 52.27 17.67
CA ASN A 603 39.62 52.97 18.19
C ASN A 603 40.87 52.21 17.74
N PRO A 604 41.59 52.66 16.69
CA PRO A 604 43.04 52.59 16.73
C PRO A 604 43.54 53.67 17.71
N ASP A 605 44.72 53.50 18.29
CA ASP A 605 45.40 54.60 19.00
C ASP A 605 45.41 55.91 18.16
#